data_AF-A0A8B8ZQF6-F1
#
_entry.id   AF-A0A8B8ZQF6-F1
#
_cell.length_a   1.000
_cell.length_b   1.000
_cell.length_c   1.000
_cell.angle_alpha   90.00
_cell.angle_beta   90.00
_cell.angle_gamma   90.00
#
_symmetry.space_group_name_H-M   'P 1'
#
loop_
_entity.id
_entity.type
_entity.pdbx_description
1 polymer ?
#
loop_
_entity_poly.entity_id
_entity_poly.type
_entity_poly.pdbx_seq_one_letter_code
_entity_poly.pdbx_strand_id
1 'polypeptide(L)'
;MASLGSLKSAVFHREERKMQYQSHIRGLNAYDRHKKFMNDYVQFYGNTKNVHNDMPIKTDQDTIREGYRFIISEDDDMDSTWEKRLVKRYYDKLFKEYCIADMSQYKMGKIGLRWRTEKEVISGKGQFICGNRACNEKESLGSYEVNFSYTEAGESKQALVKLVACKRCSEKLVYKRKKEKEHSPVREKEKYKRKRERSRDGDSTDDEYDKSTNRSRKGQKTSSSANDGRTDEDNFEEFLEGMFP
;
A
#
# COMPACT_ATOMS: atom_id res chain seq x y z
N MET A 1 -27.99 -8.41 55.70
CA MET A 1 -28.63 -7.37 56.52
C MET A 1 -27.61 -6.87 57.54
N ALA A 2 -27.17 -5.62 57.46
CA ALA A 2 -26.20 -5.07 58.41
C ALA A 2 -26.87 -4.93 59.79
N SER A 3 -26.29 -5.53 60.82
CA SER A 3 -26.83 -5.47 62.17
C SER A 3 -26.78 -4.03 62.71
N LEU A 4 -27.73 -3.66 63.57
CA LEU A 4 -27.78 -2.33 64.20
C LEU A 4 -26.46 -1.97 64.94
N GLY A 5 -25.72 -2.98 65.42
CA GLY A 5 -24.39 -2.80 66.01
C GLY A 5 -23.32 -2.38 64.99
N SER A 6 -23.35 -2.95 63.78
CA SER A 6 -22.44 -2.59 62.69
C SER A 6 -22.72 -1.19 62.13
N LEU A 7 -23.99 -0.78 62.10
CA LEU A 7 -24.37 0.58 61.72
C LEU A 7 -23.91 1.61 62.76
N LYS A 8 -24.07 1.30 64.06
CA LYS A 8 -23.57 2.17 65.14
C LYS A 8 -22.05 2.31 65.08
N SER A 9 -21.30 1.21 64.95
CA SER A 9 -19.83 1.30 64.87
C SER A 9 -19.35 2.07 63.63
N ALA A 10 -20.02 1.92 62.49
CA ALA A 10 -19.71 2.71 61.29
C ALA A 10 -19.97 4.22 61.48
N VAL A 11 -21.03 4.59 62.22
CA VAL A 11 -21.31 5.98 62.58
C VAL A 11 -20.26 6.52 63.54
N PHE A 12 -19.91 5.78 64.60
CA PHE A 12 -18.85 6.19 65.54
C PHE A 12 -17.49 6.35 64.86
N HIS A 13 -17.07 5.41 64.01
CA HIS A 13 -15.82 5.55 63.26
C HIS A 13 -15.81 6.69 62.23
N ARG A 14 -16.98 7.10 61.72
CA ARG A 14 -17.09 8.30 60.89
C ARG A 14 -16.92 9.56 61.73
N GLU A 15 -17.52 9.61 62.92
CA GLU A 15 -17.40 10.72 63.85
C GLU A 15 -15.95 10.87 64.34
N GLU A 16 -15.29 9.77 64.71
CA GLU A 16 -13.88 9.74 65.12
C GLU A 16 -12.96 10.26 64.02
N ARG A 17 -13.15 9.82 62.77
CA ARG A 17 -12.35 10.32 61.64
C ARG A 17 -12.54 11.80 61.39
N LYS A 18 -13.76 12.33 61.57
CA LYS A 18 -14.02 13.78 61.48
C LYS A 18 -13.29 14.52 62.58
N MET A 19 -13.36 14.03 63.82
CA MET A 19 -12.69 14.64 64.97
C MET A 19 -11.16 14.62 64.80
N GLN A 20 -10.59 13.50 64.33
CA GLN A 20 -9.17 13.36 64.02
C GLN A 20 -8.73 14.30 62.90
N TYR A 21 -9.54 14.44 61.85
CA TYR A 21 -9.25 15.38 60.76
C TYR A 21 -9.29 16.83 61.25
N GLN A 22 -10.25 17.17 62.12
CA GLN A 22 -10.41 18.51 62.68
C GLN A 22 -9.29 18.86 63.66
N SER A 23 -8.87 17.93 64.52
CA SER A 23 -7.73 18.13 65.42
C SER A 23 -6.43 18.28 64.63
N HIS A 24 -6.23 17.46 63.60
CA HIS A 24 -5.07 17.54 62.72
C HIS A 24 -5.01 18.88 61.96
N ILE A 25 -6.15 19.41 61.48
CA ILE A 25 -6.18 20.75 60.86
C ILE A 25 -5.87 21.85 61.87
N ARG A 26 -6.42 21.79 63.08
CA ARG A 26 -6.19 22.81 64.11
C ARG A 26 -4.74 22.83 64.60
N GLY A 27 -4.05 21.69 64.59
CA GLY A 27 -2.64 21.58 65.00
C GLY A 27 -1.62 22.05 63.97
N LEU A 28 -2.03 22.34 62.73
CA LEU A 28 -1.13 22.81 61.66
C LEU A 28 -0.96 24.33 61.68
N ASN A 29 0.22 24.79 61.26
CA ASN A 29 0.52 26.21 61.06
C ASN A 29 -0.38 26.82 59.96
N ALA A 30 -0.58 28.13 59.97
CA ALA A 30 -1.45 28.84 59.02
C ALA A 30 -1.08 28.55 57.55
N TYR A 31 0.21 28.50 57.23
CA TYR A 31 0.71 28.17 55.89
C TYR A 31 0.43 26.71 55.50
N ASP A 32 0.66 25.77 56.40
CA ASP A 32 0.48 24.34 56.14
C ASP A 32 -1.00 23.98 55.97
N ARG A 33 -1.89 24.64 56.75
CA ARG A 33 -3.34 24.54 56.57
C ARG A 33 -3.76 25.00 55.18
N HIS A 34 -3.24 26.14 54.72
CA HIS A 34 -3.55 26.68 53.40
C HIS A 34 -3.11 25.72 52.29
N LYS A 35 -1.87 25.19 52.37
CA LYS A 35 -1.36 24.23 51.40
C LYS A 35 -2.21 22.96 51.34
N LYS A 36 -2.64 22.44 52.49
CA LYS A 36 -3.52 21.28 52.57
C LYS A 36 -4.88 21.56 51.94
N PHE A 37 -5.51 22.69 52.25
CA PHE A 37 -6.81 23.04 51.65
C PHE A 37 -6.75 23.26 50.15
N MET A 38 -5.66 23.86 49.64
CA MET A 38 -5.45 23.99 48.20
C MET A 38 -5.29 22.63 47.52
N ASN A 39 -4.52 21.72 48.11
CA ASN A 39 -4.36 20.36 47.59
C ASN A 39 -5.67 19.57 47.62
N ASP A 40 -6.41 19.61 48.74
CA ASP A 40 -7.71 18.96 48.87
C ASP A 40 -8.69 19.53 47.83
N TYR A 41 -8.71 20.85 47.60
CA TYR A 41 -9.55 21.47 46.59
C TYR A 41 -9.22 20.99 45.17
N VAL A 42 -7.94 20.96 44.79
CA VAL A 42 -7.50 20.44 43.48
C VAL A 42 -7.82 18.95 43.33
N GLN A 43 -7.72 18.16 44.40
CA GLN A 43 -8.00 16.73 44.35
C GLN A 43 -9.50 16.41 44.25
N PHE A 44 -10.35 17.14 44.97
CA PHE A 44 -11.80 16.92 44.99
C PHE A 44 -12.54 17.61 43.83
N TYR A 45 -12.12 18.82 43.46
CA TYR A 45 -12.79 19.64 42.43
C TYR A 45 -11.93 19.91 41.20
N GLY A 46 -10.61 19.88 41.32
CA GLY A 46 -9.69 20.03 40.18
C GLY A 46 -9.59 18.77 39.30
N ASN A 47 -10.29 17.69 39.64
CA ASN A 47 -10.44 16.53 38.77
C ASN A 47 -11.48 16.80 37.67
N THR A 48 -11.35 17.90 36.93
CA THR A 48 -11.62 17.82 35.49
C THR A 48 -10.54 16.92 34.95
N LYS A 49 -10.76 15.60 35.05
CA LYS A 49 -10.04 14.63 34.24
C LYS A 49 -9.96 15.25 32.86
N ASN A 50 -8.76 15.31 32.29
CA ASN A 50 -8.61 15.65 30.89
C ASN A 50 -9.30 14.54 30.07
N VAL A 51 -10.63 14.51 30.04
CA VAL A 51 -11.45 13.55 29.30
C VAL A 51 -11.22 13.72 27.79
N HIS A 52 -10.53 14.79 27.39
CA HIS A 52 -10.18 15.09 26.00
C HIS A 52 -8.76 14.68 25.58
N ASN A 53 -7.95 14.03 26.42
CA ASN A 53 -6.55 13.73 26.05
C ASN A 53 -6.29 12.29 25.57
N ASP A 54 -7.30 11.41 25.54
CA ASP A 54 -7.10 10.01 25.16
C ASP A 54 -7.58 9.66 23.72
N MET A 55 -8.16 10.62 22.99
CA MET A 55 -8.36 10.46 21.55
C MET A 55 -7.06 10.79 20.83
N PRO A 56 -6.57 9.93 19.91
CA PRO A 56 -5.45 10.28 19.05
C PRO A 56 -5.76 11.59 18.34
N ILE A 57 -5.06 12.65 18.71
CA ILE A 57 -5.23 13.96 18.06
C ILE A 57 -4.71 13.77 16.64
N LYS A 58 -5.62 13.75 15.67
CA LYS A 58 -5.25 13.76 14.25
C LYS A 58 -4.50 15.05 13.97
N THR A 59 -3.23 14.93 13.59
CA THR A 59 -2.45 16.08 13.16
C THR A 59 -2.76 16.40 11.70
N ASP A 60 -2.57 17.67 11.30
CA ASP A 60 -2.66 18.08 9.89
C ASP A 60 -1.80 17.20 8.97
N GLN A 61 -0.64 16.75 9.47
CA GLN A 61 0.25 15.86 8.73
C GLN A 61 -0.36 14.47 8.52
N ASP A 62 -1.05 13.94 9.53
CA ASP A 62 -1.73 12.64 9.43
C ASP A 62 -2.92 12.74 8.47
N THR A 63 -3.69 13.83 8.53
CA THR A 63 -4.76 14.12 7.57
C THR A 63 -4.25 14.16 6.12
N ILE A 64 -3.11 14.80 5.89
CA ILE A 64 -2.48 14.82 4.56
C ILE A 64 -2.03 13.41 4.15
N ARG A 65 -1.43 12.64 5.06
CA ARG A 65 -0.96 11.28 4.78
C ARG A 65 -2.10 10.32 4.46
N GLU A 66 -3.22 10.43 5.17
CA GLU A 66 -4.43 9.62 4.94
C GLU A 66 -5.13 9.99 3.63
N GLY A 67 -5.24 11.29 3.34
CA GLY A 67 -6.00 11.79 2.19
C GLY A 67 -5.21 11.93 0.89
N TYR A 68 -3.88 11.83 0.90
CA TYR A 68 -3.06 12.05 -0.28
C TYR A 68 -3.32 10.97 -1.34
N ARG A 69 -3.71 11.41 -2.53
CA ARG A 69 -3.77 10.60 -3.74
C ARG A 69 -2.67 11.01 -4.71
N PHE A 70 -2.14 10.04 -5.46
CA PHE A 70 -1.08 10.30 -6.43
C PHE A 70 -1.55 11.26 -7.55
N ILE A 71 -2.78 11.06 -8.03
CA ILE A 71 -3.49 11.96 -8.95
C ILE A 71 -4.89 12.17 -8.35
N ILE A 72 -5.27 13.43 -8.16
CA ILE A 72 -6.62 13.81 -7.73
C ILE A 72 -7.47 13.95 -8.99
N SER A 73 -8.48 13.08 -9.15
CA SER A 73 -9.49 13.17 -10.21
C SER A 73 -10.44 14.34 -9.95
N GLU A 74 -10.92 14.99 -11.01
CA GLU A 74 -11.91 16.09 -10.91
C GLU A 74 -13.22 15.65 -10.23
N ASP A 75 -13.58 14.36 -10.34
CA ASP A 75 -14.79 13.81 -9.71
C ASP A 75 -14.69 13.66 -8.18
N ASP A 76 -13.47 13.53 -7.63
CA ASP A 76 -13.23 13.40 -6.18
C ASP A 76 -13.34 14.73 -5.41
N ASP A 77 -13.38 15.86 -6.15
CA ASP A 77 -13.44 17.23 -5.62
C ASP A 77 -14.84 17.63 -5.09
N MET A 78 -15.87 16.80 -5.31
CA MET A 78 -17.27 17.18 -5.08
C MET A 78 -17.67 17.29 -3.60
N ASP A 79 -16.94 16.66 -2.68
CA ASP A 79 -17.22 16.70 -1.24
C ASP A 79 -16.12 17.43 -0.46
N SER A 80 -16.28 18.74 -0.26
CA SER A 80 -15.26 19.60 0.37
C SER A 80 -15.25 19.51 1.90
N THR A 81 -14.88 18.37 2.47
CA THR A 81 -14.41 18.29 3.87
C THR A 81 -13.15 19.17 4.02
N TRP A 82 -12.98 19.81 5.18
CA TRP A 82 -11.79 20.65 5.45
C TRP A 82 -10.47 19.90 5.21
N GLU A 83 -10.45 18.59 5.51
CA GLU A 83 -9.32 17.67 5.29
C GLU A 83 -8.93 17.59 3.81
N LYS A 84 -9.91 17.34 2.93
CA LYS A 84 -9.70 17.28 1.48
C LYS A 84 -9.22 18.63 0.93
N ARG A 85 -9.73 19.74 1.47
CA ARG A 85 -9.25 21.10 1.11
C ARG A 85 -7.79 21.32 1.51
N LEU A 86 -7.37 20.82 2.68
CA LEU A 86 -5.98 20.87 3.12
C LEU A 86 -5.08 20.05 2.18
N VAL A 87 -5.48 18.81 1.85
CA VAL A 87 -4.75 17.95 0.92
C VAL A 87 -4.63 18.58 -0.46
N LYS A 88 -5.71 19.16 -1.00
CA LYS A 88 -5.71 19.86 -2.29
C LYS A 88 -4.72 21.04 -2.30
N ARG A 89 -4.77 21.89 -1.28
CA ARG A 89 -3.80 23.00 -1.13
C ARG A 89 -2.35 22.52 -1.05
N TYR A 90 -2.11 21.38 -0.40
CA TYR A 90 -0.79 20.78 -0.37
C TYR A 90 -0.39 20.22 -1.75
N TYR A 91 -1.31 19.53 -2.42
CA TYR A 91 -1.12 18.97 -3.75
C TYR A 91 -0.77 20.06 -4.77
N ASP A 92 -1.45 21.20 -4.77
CA ASP A 92 -1.21 22.31 -5.69
C ASP A 92 0.18 22.96 -5.50
N LYS A 93 0.71 22.91 -4.27
CA LYS A 93 2.07 23.39 -3.98
C LYS A 93 3.17 22.45 -4.47
N LEU A 94 2.86 21.19 -4.78
CA LEU A 94 3.85 20.20 -5.24
C LEU A 94 4.18 20.40 -6.72
N PHE A 95 5.48 20.50 -7.02
CA PHE A 95 6.01 20.50 -8.39
C PHE A 95 6.05 19.08 -8.98
N LYS A 96 5.02 18.76 -9.78
CA LYS A 96 4.79 17.41 -10.34
C LYS A 96 5.04 17.31 -11.85
N GLU A 97 5.75 18.27 -12.44
CA GLU A 97 6.01 18.26 -13.89
C GLU A 97 7.00 17.17 -14.31
N TYR A 98 8.04 16.97 -13.51
CA TYR A 98 9.14 16.05 -13.81
C TYR A 98 9.36 15.08 -12.65
N CYS A 99 9.56 13.80 -12.98
CA CYS A 99 9.89 12.75 -12.01
C CYS A 99 11.39 12.41 -12.01
N ILE A 100 11.82 11.74 -10.95
CA ILE A 100 13.15 11.15 -10.83
C ILE A 100 13.04 9.64 -10.97
N ALA A 101 13.98 9.06 -11.71
CA ALA A 101 14.12 7.61 -11.82
C ALA A 101 15.29 7.09 -10.98
N ASP A 102 15.07 5.95 -10.34
CA ASP A 102 16.12 5.06 -9.89
C ASP A 102 16.30 3.94 -10.92
N MET A 103 17.39 4.03 -11.67
CA MET A 103 17.74 3.07 -12.71
C MET A 103 18.80 2.06 -12.24
N SER A 104 19.04 1.91 -10.93
CA SER A 104 20.05 0.98 -10.40
C SER A 104 19.81 -0.48 -10.84
N GLN A 105 18.55 -0.91 -10.88
CA GLN A 105 18.13 -2.27 -11.22
C GLN A 105 17.62 -2.42 -12.66
N TYR A 106 18.02 -1.52 -13.57
CA TYR A 106 17.55 -1.51 -14.97
C TYR A 106 17.81 -2.84 -15.73
N LYS A 107 18.87 -3.58 -15.36
CA LYS A 107 19.18 -4.89 -15.95
C LYS A 107 18.10 -5.94 -15.68
N MET A 108 17.40 -5.82 -14.54
CA MET A 108 16.26 -6.66 -14.18
C MET A 108 14.94 -6.12 -14.78
N GLY A 109 14.99 -4.99 -15.49
CA GLY A 109 13.82 -4.30 -16.01
C GLY A 109 13.00 -3.55 -14.96
N LYS A 110 13.55 -3.38 -13.75
CA LYS A 110 12.91 -2.65 -12.66
C LYS A 110 13.45 -1.22 -12.65
N ILE A 111 12.55 -0.25 -12.75
CA ILE A 111 12.86 1.18 -12.68
C ILE A 111 11.93 1.77 -11.65
N GLY A 112 12.48 2.39 -10.61
CA GLY A 112 11.71 3.10 -9.61
C GLY A 112 11.47 4.53 -10.06
N LEU A 113 10.25 5.04 -9.94
CA LEU A 113 9.91 6.43 -10.22
C LEU A 113 9.37 7.09 -8.96
N ARG A 114 9.72 8.37 -8.78
CA ARG A 114 9.15 9.20 -7.71
C ARG A 114 9.12 10.67 -8.10
N TRP A 115 8.28 11.44 -7.43
CA TRP A 115 8.33 12.89 -7.52
C TRP A 115 9.60 13.46 -6.89
N ARG A 116 9.95 14.67 -7.32
CA ARG A 116 11.12 15.40 -6.83
C ARG A 116 10.88 15.90 -5.41
N THR A 117 11.94 15.91 -4.62
CA THR A 117 11.94 16.59 -3.32
C THR A 117 12.26 18.07 -3.51
N GLU A 118 11.91 18.91 -2.53
CA GLU A 118 12.19 20.35 -2.55
C GLU A 118 13.67 20.66 -2.88
N LYS A 119 14.60 19.96 -2.24
CA LYS A 119 16.05 20.09 -2.49
C LYS A 119 16.43 19.78 -3.95
N GLU A 120 15.76 18.82 -4.56
CA GLU A 120 15.99 18.42 -5.95
C GLU A 120 15.38 19.41 -6.94
N VAL A 121 14.23 20.00 -6.60
CA VAL A 121 13.62 21.07 -7.38
C VAL A 121 14.52 22.31 -7.37
N ILE A 122 15.00 22.74 -6.21
CA ILE A 122 15.90 23.90 -6.06
C ILE A 122 17.23 23.67 -6.81
N SER A 123 17.78 22.45 -6.77
CA SER A 123 19.00 22.12 -7.51
C SER A 123 18.79 21.89 -9.02
N GLY A 124 17.54 21.89 -9.50
CA GLY A 124 17.23 21.69 -10.91
C GLY A 124 17.35 20.24 -11.40
N LYS A 125 17.39 19.26 -10.50
CA LYS A 125 17.49 17.84 -10.86
C LYS A 125 16.22 17.37 -11.57
N GLY A 126 16.37 16.61 -12.65
CA GLY A 126 15.26 16.17 -13.49
C GLY A 126 14.71 17.23 -14.45
N GLN A 127 15.31 18.43 -14.50
CA GLN A 127 14.98 19.48 -15.47
C GLN A 127 16.23 19.98 -16.21
N PHE A 128 17.22 20.49 -15.46
CA PHE A 128 18.51 20.95 -15.99
C PHE A 128 19.64 19.93 -15.76
N ILE A 129 19.38 18.91 -14.96
CA ILE A 129 20.30 17.80 -14.67
C ILE A 129 19.53 16.50 -14.91
N CYS A 130 20.22 15.46 -15.34
CA CYS A 130 19.65 14.13 -15.53
C CYS A 130 18.80 13.68 -14.33
N GLY A 131 17.59 13.22 -14.61
CA GLY A 131 16.61 12.74 -13.62
C GLY A 131 16.93 11.37 -13.03
N ASN A 132 18.06 10.74 -13.39
CA ASN A 132 18.50 9.52 -12.71
C ASN A 132 19.13 9.87 -11.36
N ARG A 133 18.68 9.21 -10.27
CA ARG A 133 19.14 9.46 -8.89
C ARG A 133 20.67 9.48 -8.76
N ALA A 134 21.37 8.56 -9.42
CA ALA A 134 22.83 8.40 -9.34
C ALA A 134 23.61 9.17 -10.43
N CYS A 135 22.95 9.93 -11.30
CA CYS A 135 23.59 10.66 -12.40
C CYS A 135 23.47 12.17 -12.19
N ASN A 136 24.53 12.90 -12.48
CA ASN A 136 24.58 14.37 -12.39
C ASN A 136 24.99 15.02 -13.73
N GLU A 137 24.78 14.30 -14.84
CA GLU A 137 25.08 14.80 -16.19
C GLU A 137 24.13 15.95 -16.54
N LYS A 138 24.69 17.02 -17.13
CA LYS A 138 23.94 18.21 -17.55
C LYS A 138 23.82 18.33 -19.07
N GLU A 139 24.69 17.65 -19.81
CA GLU A 139 24.73 17.73 -21.27
C GLU A 139 23.79 16.70 -21.92
N SER A 140 23.24 17.05 -23.09
CA SER A 140 22.43 16.18 -23.95
C SER A 140 21.23 15.54 -23.23
N LEU A 141 20.42 16.37 -22.57
CA LEU A 141 19.20 15.96 -21.89
C LEU A 141 18.03 15.83 -22.87
N GLY A 142 17.30 14.72 -22.79
CA GLY A 142 16.05 14.52 -23.53
C GLY A 142 14.88 14.33 -22.56
N SER A 143 13.71 14.85 -22.93
CA SER A 143 12.45 14.59 -22.22
C SER A 143 11.81 13.31 -22.76
N TYR A 144 11.47 12.40 -21.85
CA TYR A 144 10.84 11.12 -22.12
C TYR A 144 9.55 11.00 -21.31
N GLU A 145 8.52 10.43 -21.93
CA GLU A 145 7.30 10.04 -21.23
C GLU A 145 7.40 8.56 -20.87
N VAL A 146 7.27 8.26 -19.59
CA VAL A 146 7.36 6.90 -19.07
C VAL A 146 6.05 6.52 -18.41
N ASN A 147 5.61 5.28 -18.66
CA ASN A 147 4.42 4.74 -18.00
C ASN A 147 4.76 4.40 -16.55
N PHE A 148 4.01 4.97 -15.62
CA PHE A 148 4.10 4.71 -14.20
C PHE A 148 2.85 3.95 -13.76
N SER A 149 3.04 2.67 -13.45
CA SER A 149 2.00 1.85 -12.84
C SER A 149 2.13 1.93 -11.31
N TYR A 150 1.03 2.22 -10.63
CA TYR A 150 0.98 2.28 -9.17
C TYR A 150 -0.31 1.67 -8.65
N THR A 151 -0.31 1.26 -7.39
CA THR A 151 -1.49 0.70 -6.71
C THR A 151 -1.97 1.69 -5.66
N GLU A 152 -3.23 2.09 -5.74
CA GLU A 152 -3.86 3.04 -4.83
C GLU A 152 -5.24 2.49 -4.45
N ALA A 153 -5.54 2.43 -3.15
CA ALA A 153 -6.79 1.86 -2.63
C ALA A 153 -7.14 0.44 -3.14
N GLY A 154 -6.13 -0.39 -3.44
CA GLY A 154 -6.33 -1.75 -3.97
C GLY A 154 -6.49 -1.82 -5.50
N GLU A 155 -6.57 -0.69 -6.18
CA GLU A 155 -6.70 -0.62 -7.64
C GLU A 155 -5.36 -0.32 -8.30
N SER A 156 -5.05 -1.02 -9.40
CA SER A 156 -3.87 -0.73 -10.22
C SER A 156 -4.18 0.38 -11.22
N LYS A 157 -3.55 1.54 -11.04
CA LYS A 157 -3.67 2.70 -11.93
C LYS A 157 -2.39 2.87 -12.75
N GLN A 158 -2.52 3.56 -13.87
CA GLN A 158 -1.41 3.90 -14.76
C GLN A 158 -1.45 5.37 -15.11
N ALA A 159 -0.27 6.01 -15.13
CA ALA A 159 -0.12 7.40 -15.50
C ALA A 159 1.15 7.61 -16.32
N LEU A 160 1.08 8.48 -17.33
CA LEU A 160 2.26 8.92 -18.05
C LEU A 160 2.92 10.06 -17.27
N VAL A 161 4.18 9.86 -16.89
CA VAL A 161 4.97 10.88 -16.20
C VAL A 161 6.15 11.31 -17.06
N LYS A 162 6.50 12.59 -17.00
CA LYS A 162 7.62 13.14 -17.76
C LYS A 162 8.92 12.98 -16.98
N LEU A 163 9.95 12.52 -17.66
CA LEU A 163 11.28 12.28 -17.13
C LEU A 163 12.34 12.87 -18.06
N VAL A 164 13.26 13.66 -17.51
CA VAL A 164 14.41 14.14 -18.26
C VAL A 164 15.61 13.23 -18.00
N ALA A 165 16.25 12.74 -19.05
CA ALA A 165 17.43 11.87 -18.93
C ALA A 165 18.49 12.20 -19.98
N CYS A 166 19.76 12.00 -19.63
CA CYS A 166 20.85 12.04 -20.60
C CYS A 166 20.83 10.79 -21.49
N LYS A 167 21.53 10.85 -22.64
CA LYS A 167 21.64 9.73 -23.60
C LYS A 167 22.00 8.38 -22.97
N ARG A 168 22.94 8.36 -22.01
CA ARG A 168 23.34 7.13 -21.30
C ARG A 168 22.21 6.55 -20.45
N CYS A 169 21.38 7.40 -19.85
CA CYS A 169 20.27 6.96 -19.01
C CYS A 169 19.03 6.62 -19.83
N SER A 170 18.80 7.28 -20.97
CA SER A 170 17.70 6.92 -21.86
C SER A 170 17.87 5.53 -22.49
N GLU A 171 19.11 5.12 -22.79
CA GLU A 171 19.40 3.74 -23.19
C GLU A 171 19.03 2.71 -22.11
N LYS A 172 19.18 3.05 -20.82
CA LYS A 172 18.78 2.19 -19.70
C LYS A 172 17.26 2.02 -19.59
N LEU A 173 16.49 3.06 -19.93
CA LEU A 173 15.02 2.99 -19.95
C LEU A 173 14.51 1.94 -20.95
N VAL A 174 15.18 1.82 -22.10
CA VAL A 174 14.76 0.93 -23.20
C VAL A 174 15.48 -0.42 -23.17
N TYR A 175 16.44 -0.61 -22.25
CA TYR A 175 17.32 -1.77 -22.20
C TYR A 175 16.59 -3.11 -22.30
N LYS A 176 15.52 -3.31 -21.51
CA LYS A 176 14.74 -4.56 -21.52
C LYS A 176 14.06 -4.80 -22.87
N ARG A 177 13.37 -3.80 -23.42
CA ARG A 177 12.71 -3.89 -24.73
C ARG A 177 13.69 -4.18 -25.85
N LYS A 178 14.89 -3.59 -25.80
CA LYS A 178 15.96 -3.86 -26.78
C LYS A 178 16.46 -5.31 -26.68
N LYS A 179 16.74 -5.77 -25.46
CA LYS A 179 17.23 -7.15 -25.21
C LYS A 179 16.21 -8.22 -25.60
N GLU A 180 14.93 -7.97 -25.38
CA GLU A 180 13.84 -8.87 -25.81
C GLU A 180 13.74 -8.94 -27.34
N LYS A 181 13.87 -7.81 -28.04
CA LYS A 181 13.90 -7.74 -29.52
C LYS A 181 15.13 -8.40 -30.13
N GLU A 182 16.28 -8.38 -29.47
CA GLU A 182 17.49 -9.08 -29.93
C GLU A 182 17.36 -10.60 -29.76
N HIS A 183 16.72 -11.05 -28.68
CA HIS A 183 16.53 -12.49 -28.42
C HIS A 183 15.38 -13.12 -29.21
N SER A 184 14.36 -12.37 -29.65
CA SER A 184 13.25 -12.92 -30.43
C SER A 184 13.67 -13.56 -31.77
N PRO A 185 14.45 -12.92 -32.67
CA PRO A 185 14.83 -13.53 -33.95
C PRO A 185 15.80 -14.70 -33.77
N VAL A 186 16.63 -14.68 -32.72
CA VAL A 186 17.54 -15.80 -32.41
C VAL A 186 16.76 -17.02 -31.98
N ARG A 187 15.79 -16.85 -31.07
CA ARG A 187 14.91 -17.94 -30.61
C ARG A 187 14.03 -18.48 -31.74
N GLU A 188 13.57 -17.62 -32.65
CA GLU A 188 12.80 -18.04 -33.81
C GLU A 188 13.66 -18.86 -34.78
N LYS A 189 14.86 -18.38 -35.13
CA LYS A 189 15.81 -19.11 -35.97
C LYS A 189 16.23 -20.45 -35.37
N GLU A 190 16.44 -20.52 -34.05
CA GLU A 190 16.71 -21.80 -33.36
C GLU A 190 15.51 -22.75 -33.41
N LYS A 191 14.27 -22.26 -33.21
CA LYS A 191 13.06 -23.08 -33.37
C LYS A 191 12.93 -23.63 -34.80
N TYR A 192 13.19 -22.79 -35.81
CA TYR A 192 13.17 -23.23 -37.21
C TYR A 192 14.25 -24.29 -37.50
N LYS A 193 15.47 -24.13 -36.96
CA LYS A 193 16.53 -25.14 -37.09
C LYS A 193 16.15 -26.47 -36.44
N ARG A 194 15.67 -26.45 -35.20
CA ARG A 194 15.22 -27.67 -34.48
C ARG A 194 14.08 -28.38 -35.21
N LYS A 195 13.14 -27.64 -35.82
CA LYS A 195 12.07 -28.23 -36.63
C LYS A 195 12.63 -28.91 -37.89
N ARG A 196 13.62 -28.30 -38.54
CA ARG A 196 14.27 -28.87 -39.75
C ARG A 196 15.09 -30.13 -39.44
N GLU A 197 15.76 -30.18 -38.30
CA GLU A 197 16.53 -31.36 -37.86
C GLU A 197 15.59 -32.53 -37.52
N ARG A 198 14.48 -32.27 -36.82
CA ARG A 198 13.46 -33.29 -36.49
C ARG A 198 12.74 -33.87 -37.72
N SER A 199 12.71 -33.15 -38.85
CA SER A 199 12.17 -33.63 -40.12
C SER A 199 13.19 -34.39 -40.99
N ARG A 200 14.48 -34.41 -40.62
CA ARG A 200 15.55 -35.12 -41.35
C ARG A 200 15.88 -36.49 -40.78
N ASP A 201 15.57 -36.75 -39.50
CA ASP A 201 15.72 -38.06 -38.84
C ASP A 201 14.51 -39.00 -39.02
N GLY A 202 13.55 -38.65 -39.90
CA GLY A 202 12.31 -39.38 -40.11
C GLY A 202 12.22 -40.15 -41.42
N ASP A 203 13.34 -40.38 -42.12
CA ASP A 203 13.33 -41.05 -43.43
C ASP A 203 14.45 -42.11 -43.51
N SER A 204 14.11 -43.34 -43.11
CA SER A 204 14.83 -44.57 -43.48
C SER A 204 13.88 -45.77 -43.31
N THR A 205 13.07 -46.01 -44.36
CA THR A 205 12.63 -47.30 -44.96
C THR A 205 12.33 -48.52 -44.06
N ASP A 206 11.14 -49.11 -44.16
CA ASP A 206 10.82 -50.12 -45.21
C ASP A 206 9.30 -50.48 -45.20
N ASP A 207 8.73 -50.61 -46.40
CA ASP A 207 7.44 -51.25 -46.72
C ASP A 207 7.62 -52.79 -46.55
N GLU A 208 6.66 -53.68 -46.25
CA GLU A 208 5.44 -54.06 -46.98
C GLU A 208 4.78 -55.31 -46.30
N TYR A 209 3.54 -55.67 -46.69
CA TYR A 209 2.79 -56.93 -46.45
C TYR A 209 2.02 -57.10 -45.10
N ASP A 210 0.77 -57.58 -44.97
CA ASP A 210 -0.39 -57.88 -45.83
C ASP A 210 -1.60 -58.18 -44.91
N LYS A 211 -2.77 -57.66 -45.32
CA LYS A 211 -4.15 -58.17 -45.22
C LYS A 211 -4.57 -59.17 -44.10
N SER A 212 -5.71 -58.79 -43.53
CA SER A 212 -6.97 -59.57 -43.45
C SER A 212 -7.45 -60.15 -42.11
N THR A 213 -8.56 -59.54 -41.68
CA THR A 213 -9.84 -60.17 -41.27
C THR A 213 -10.11 -60.66 -39.84
N ASN A 214 -11.32 -60.23 -39.42
CA ASN A 214 -12.26 -60.79 -38.46
C ASN A 214 -11.99 -60.58 -36.97
N ARG A 215 -12.73 -59.67 -36.33
CA ARG A 215 -14.13 -59.79 -35.85
C ARG A 215 -14.21 -60.50 -34.50
N SER A 216 -14.49 -59.67 -33.49
CA SER A 216 -15.73 -59.74 -32.67
C SER A 216 -15.50 -59.92 -31.17
N ARG A 217 -16.00 -58.90 -30.43
CA ARG A 217 -16.70 -58.99 -29.13
C ARG A 217 -15.83 -59.38 -27.92
N LYS A 218 -15.92 -58.76 -26.73
CA LYS A 218 -16.93 -57.88 -26.12
C LYS A 218 -16.41 -57.45 -24.73
N GLY A 219 -16.80 -56.26 -24.25
CA GLY A 219 -16.58 -55.81 -22.87
C GLY A 219 -16.40 -54.29 -22.78
N GLN A 220 -17.38 -53.48 -23.17
CA GLN A 220 -18.30 -52.80 -22.23
C GLN A 220 -17.59 -52.09 -21.06
N LYS A 221 -17.46 -50.77 -21.14
CA LYS A 221 -18.20 -49.77 -20.33
C LYS A 221 -17.72 -48.33 -20.64
N THR A 222 -18.67 -47.46 -21.02
CA THR A 222 -18.88 -46.04 -20.64
C THR A 222 -17.65 -45.10 -20.53
N SER A 223 -17.56 -43.90 -21.10
CA SER A 223 -18.55 -42.93 -21.61
C SER A 223 -17.82 -41.81 -22.38
N SER A 224 -18.51 -41.24 -23.38
CA SER A 224 -18.53 -39.83 -23.81
C SER A 224 -18.20 -38.82 -22.69
N SER A 225 -17.67 -37.61 -22.88
CA SER A 225 -17.56 -36.70 -24.03
C SER A 225 -16.56 -35.57 -23.68
N ALA A 226 -16.25 -34.75 -24.68
CA ALA A 226 -15.49 -33.50 -24.62
C ALA A 226 -15.71 -32.62 -23.38
N ASN A 227 -14.62 -32.07 -22.83
CA ASN A 227 -14.63 -30.82 -22.06
C ASN A 227 -14.12 -29.71 -23.00
N ASP A 228 -14.88 -28.68 -23.32
CA ASP A 228 -15.65 -27.73 -22.49
C ASP A 228 -14.80 -26.52 -22.07
N GLY A 229 -15.37 -25.36 -22.34
CA GLY A 229 -14.83 -24.06 -22.05
C GLY A 229 -15.96 -23.15 -21.63
N ARG A 230 -15.71 -22.41 -20.53
CA ARG A 230 -16.53 -21.31 -19.97
C ARG A 230 -17.83 -21.85 -19.33
N THR A 231 -18.14 -21.65 -18.06
CA THR A 231 -18.14 -20.40 -17.27
C THR A 231 -18.43 -20.80 -15.81
N ASP A 232 -17.61 -20.40 -14.83
CA ASP A 232 -17.88 -20.62 -13.39
C ASP A 232 -18.17 -19.25 -12.74
N GLU A 233 -19.41 -18.78 -12.82
CA GLU A 233 -19.90 -17.64 -12.02
C GLU A 233 -20.94 -18.05 -10.96
N ASP A 234 -21.52 -19.25 -11.06
CA ASP A 234 -22.61 -19.69 -10.15
C ASP A 234 -22.12 -20.42 -8.88
N ASN A 235 -20.82 -20.74 -8.78
CA ASN A 235 -20.23 -21.51 -7.66
C ASN A 235 -19.66 -20.63 -6.52
N PHE A 236 -19.85 -19.31 -6.58
CA PHE A 236 -19.40 -18.39 -5.52
C PHE A 236 -20.53 -18.02 -4.53
N GLU A 237 -21.80 -18.15 -4.95
CA GLU A 237 -22.96 -17.76 -4.13
C GLU A 237 -23.32 -18.80 -3.06
N GLU A 238 -23.15 -20.09 -3.35
CA GLU A 238 -23.35 -21.18 -2.36
C GLU A 238 -22.27 -21.19 -1.26
N PHE A 239 -21.09 -20.60 -1.52
CA PHE A 239 -20.02 -20.45 -0.54
C PHE A 239 -20.28 -19.33 0.50
N LEU A 240 -21.15 -18.37 0.17
CA LEU A 240 -21.48 -17.25 1.06
C LEU A 240 -22.65 -17.51 2.01
N GLU A 241 -23.47 -18.52 1.73
CA GLU A 241 -24.71 -18.79 2.49
C GLU A 241 -24.47 -19.48 3.86
N GLY A 242 -23.23 -19.87 4.15
CA GLY A 242 -22.85 -20.57 5.39
C GLY A 242 -21.96 -19.79 6.38
N MET A 243 -21.63 -18.52 6.12
CA MET A 243 -20.55 -17.82 6.84
C MET A 243 -21.00 -16.74 7.84
N PHE A 244 -22.31 -16.55 8.06
CA PHE A 244 -22.84 -15.64 9.08
C PHE A 244 -23.84 -16.36 9.99
N PRO A 245 -23.60 -16.39 11.33
CA PRO A 245 -24.63 -16.68 12.33
C PRO A 245 -25.66 -15.54 12.45
#